data_AF-A0A6L7YE84-F1
#
_entry.id   AF-A0A6L7YE84-F1
#
_cell.length_a   1.000
_cell.length_b   1.000
_cell.length_c   1.000
_cell.angle_alpha   90.00
_cell.angle_beta   90.00
_cell.angle_gamma   90.00
#
_symmetry.space_group_name_H-M   'P 1'
#
loop_
_entity.id
_entity.type
_entity.pdbx_description
1 polymer ?
#
loop_
_entity_poly.entity_id
_entity_poly.type
_entity_poly.pdbx_seq_one_letter_code
_entity_poly.pdbx_strand_id
1 'polypeptide(L)'
;MGVKQQRQRPLGFGFPPDFPQRLERFREAAGLSWRALARLLGVTPYRLSLWRRGTVPSGEHLFLLLTLAAAMGLRDGILMQPERDLPRGASLDRGD
;
A
#
# COMPACT_ATOMS: atom_id res chain seq x y z
N MET A 1 -15.83 -24.86 1.56
CA MET A 1 -15.86 -23.60 0.78
C MET A 1 -14.45 -23.28 0.32
N GLY A 2 -14.15 -23.49 -0.96
CA GLY A 2 -12.79 -23.36 -1.52
C GLY A 2 -12.52 -21.94 -2.04
N VAL A 3 -11.64 -21.21 -1.37
CA VAL A 3 -11.09 -19.96 -1.93
C VAL A 3 -10.12 -20.34 -3.05
N LYS A 4 -10.55 -20.11 -4.29
CA LYS A 4 -9.80 -20.39 -5.52
C LYS A 4 -8.42 -19.72 -5.45
N GLN A 5 -7.37 -20.50 -5.70
CA GLN A 5 -5.98 -20.04 -5.82
C GLN A 5 -5.88 -18.94 -6.88
N GLN A 6 -5.79 -17.69 -6.44
CA GLN A 6 -5.53 -16.53 -7.29
C GLN A 6 -4.08 -16.62 -7.78
N ARG A 7 -3.92 -16.77 -9.10
CA ARG A 7 -2.64 -16.72 -9.81
C ARG A 7 -1.95 -15.38 -9.52
N GLN A 8 -0.88 -15.41 -8.73
CA GLN A 8 -0.06 -14.24 -8.44
C GLN A 8 0.71 -13.86 -9.70
N ARG A 9 0.51 -12.65 -10.22
CA ARG A 9 1.26 -12.11 -11.36
C ARG A 9 2.52 -11.39 -10.86
N PRO A 10 3.68 -11.56 -11.53
CA PRO A 10 4.81 -10.67 -11.31
C PRO A 10 4.44 -9.23 -11.68
N LEU A 11 5.13 -8.26 -11.06
CA LEU A 11 4.92 -6.82 -11.21
C LEU A 11 4.69 -6.45 -12.69
N GLY A 12 3.48 -6.03 -13.02
CA GLY A 12 3.19 -5.34 -14.28
C GLY A 12 3.57 -3.85 -14.16
N PHE A 13 3.92 -3.22 -15.28
CA PHE A 13 4.09 -1.77 -15.39
C PHE A 13 2.88 -1.05 -14.76
N GLY A 14 3.07 -0.37 -13.62
CA GLY A 14 2.02 0.36 -12.91
C GLY A 14 1.93 0.12 -11.41
N PHE A 15 2.70 -0.80 -10.84
CA PHE A 15 2.77 -0.98 -9.38
C PHE A 15 4.05 -0.37 -8.80
N PRO A 16 3.99 0.39 -7.70
CA PRO A 16 5.17 1.06 -7.17
C PRO A 16 6.20 0.03 -6.68
N PRO A 17 7.48 0.15 -7.08
CA PRO A 17 8.54 -0.77 -6.65
C PRO A 17 8.74 -0.71 -5.12
N ASP A 18 8.48 0.45 -4.52
CA ASP A 18 8.54 0.68 -3.07
C ASP A 18 7.25 0.33 -2.32
N PHE A 19 6.38 -0.49 -2.92
CA PHE A 19 5.14 -0.93 -2.26
C PHE A 19 5.36 -1.56 -0.87
N PRO A 20 6.40 -2.39 -0.64
CA PRO A 20 6.66 -2.92 0.70
C PRO A 20 6.88 -1.83 1.76
N GLN A 21 7.67 -0.81 1.43
CA GLN A 21 7.98 0.32 2.31
C GLN A 21 6.73 1.16 2.55
N ARG A 22 5.90 1.33 1.53
CA ARG A 22 4.61 2.02 1.62
C ARG A 22 3.61 1.29 2.51
N LEU A 23 3.56 -0.04 2.40
CA LEU A 23 2.71 -0.87 3.24
C LEU A 23 3.14 -0.81 4.71
N GLU A 24 4.45 -0.73 4.99
CA GLU A 24 4.99 -0.49 6.32
C GLU A 24 4.56 0.89 6.85
N ARG A 25 4.77 1.97 6.08
CA ARG A 25 4.34 3.33 6.48
C ARG A 25 2.84 3.42 6.71
N PHE A 26 2.05 2.77 5.87
CA PHE A 26 0.60 2.67 6.04
C PHE A 26 0.26 1.99 7.37
N ARG A 27 0.87 0.85 7.67
CA ARG A 27 0.67 0.13 8.94
C ARG A 27 1.03 1.01 10.14
N GLU A 28 2.15 1.72 10.07
CA GLU A 28 2.64 2.60 11.14
C GLU A 28 1.72 3.79 11.37
N ALA A 29 1.34 4.50 10.29
CA ALA A 29 0.40 5.60 10.35
C ALA A 29 -0.99 5.15 10.86
N ALA A 30 -1.37 3.93 10.55
CA ALA A 30 -2.57 3.27 11.03
C ALA A 30 -2.48 2.79 12.50
N GLY A 31 -1.29 2.80 13.12
CA GLY A 31 -1.10 2.26 14.47
C GLY A 31 -1.37 0.75 14.59
N LEU A 32 -1.30 0.01 13.47
CA LEU A 32 -1.67 -1.40 13.43
C LEU A 32 -0.46 -2.32 13.62
N SER A 33 -0.69 -3.49 14.20
CA SER A 33 0.26 -4.60 14.09
C SER A 33 0.06 -5.33 12.76
N TRP A 34 1.09 -6.03 12.27
CA TRP A 34 0.97 -6.87 11.08
C TRP A 34 -0.13 -7.93 11.19
N ARG A 35 -0.36 -8.47 12.40
CA ARG A 35 -1.43 -9.44 12.65
C ARG A 35 -2.82 -8.80 12.64
N ALA A 36 -2.94 -7.58 13.17
CA ALA A 36 -4.18 -6.82 13.09
C ALA A 36 -4.52 -6.46 11.65
N LEU A 37 -3.52 -6.00 10.88
CA LEU A 37 -3.70 -5.69 9.46
C LEU A 37 -4.12 -6.93 8.65
N ALA A 38 -3.50 -8.09 8.88
CA ALA A 38 -3.89 -9.33 8.24
C ALA A 38 -5.36 -9.69 8.50
N ARG A 39 -5.80 -9.55 9.77
CA ARG A 39 -7.19 -9.79 10.17
C ARG A 39 -8.16 -8.82 9.51
N LEU A 40 -7.84 -7.53 9.49
CA LEU A 40 -8.67 -6.50 8.87
C LEU A 40 -8.83 -6.72 7.36
N LEU A 41 -7.78 -7.19 6.69
CA LEU A 41 -7.79 -7.49 5.26
C LEU A 41 -8.33 -8.90 4.94
N GLY A 42 -8.68 -9.71 5.94
CA GLY A 42 -9.11 -11.09 5.74
C GLY A 42 -8.05 -12.00 5.10
N VAL A 43 -6.76 -11.66 5.22
CA VAL A 43 -5.65 -12.43 4.64
C VAL A 43 -4.84 -13.17 5.68
N THR A 44 -4.14 -14.22 5.23
CA THR A 44 -3.20 -14.92 6.09
C THR A 44 -1.93 -14.08 6.29
N PRO A 45 -1.24 -14.23 7.45
CA PRO A 45 0.06 -13.59 7.69
C PRO A 45 1.11 -13.93 6.63
N TYR A 46 1.01 -15.13 6.04
CA TYR A 46 1.87 -15.57 4.95
C TYR A 46 1.69 -14.71 3.68
N ARG A 47 0.44 -14.46 3.25
CA ARG A 47 0.18 -13.57 2.10
C ARG A 47 0.68 -12.17 2.35
N LEU A 48 0.47 -11.65 3.56
CA LEU A 48 0.97 -10.34 3.95
C LEU A 48 2.51 -10.27 3.93
N SER A 49 3.18 -11.35 4.34
CA SER A 49 4.65 -11.48 4.25
C SER A 49 5.15 -11.45 2.80
N LEU A 50 4.42 -12.06 1.85
CA LEU A 50 4.76 -11.99 0.42
C LEU A 50 4.65 -10.56 -0.11
N TRP A 51 3.62 -9.81 0.30
CA TRP A 51 3.47 -8.41 -0.09
C TRP A 51 4.61 -7.54 0.43
N ARG A 52 5.04 -7.78 1.67
CA ARG A 52 6.22 -7.14 2.27
C ARG A 52 7.54 -7.52 1.59
N ARG A 53 7.55 -8.57 0.77
CA ARG A 53 8.71 -8.99 -0.03
C ARG A 53 8.62 -8.52 -1.49
N GLY A 54 7.60 -7.74 -1.83
CA GLY A 54 7.44 -7.17 -3.18
C GLY A 54 6.47 -7.94 -4.08
N THR A 55 5.72 -8.91 -3.57
CA THR A 55 4.63 -9.53 -4.34
C THR A 55 3.43 -8.59 -4.41
N VAL A 56 2.86 -8.42 -5.60
CA VAL A 56 1.69 -7.57 -5.81
C VAL A 56 0.43 -8.22 -5.20
N PRO A 57 -0.33 -7.52 -4.33
CA PRO A 57 -1.66 -7.97 -3.94
C PRO A 57 -2.58 -8.06 -5.15
N SER A 58 -3.52 -9.00 -5.16
CA SER A 58 -4.54 -9.00 -6.21
C SER A 58 -5.40 -7.73 -6.12
N GLY A 59 -6.07 -7.36 -7.23
CA GLY A 59 -6.88 -6.15 -7.29
C GLY A 59 -7.94 -6.03 -6.19
N GLU A 60 -8.50 -7.15 -5.76
CA GLU A 60 -9.43 -7.23 -4.62
C GLU A 60 -8.77 -6.80 -3.29
N HIS A 61 -7.62 -7.38 -2.95
CA HIS A 61 -6.90 -7.01 -1.73
C HIS A 61 -6.35 -5.58 -1.78
N LEU A 62 -6.00 -5.12 -2.98
CA LEU A 62 -5.55 -3.76 -3.22
C LEU A 62 -6.69 -2.76 -2.97
N PHE A 63 -7.89 -3.07 -3.45
CA PHE A 63 -9.09 -2.30 -3.17
C PHE A 63 -9.42 -2.28 -1.66
N LEU A 64 -9.27 -3.41 -0.97
CA LEU A 64 -9.44 -3.47 0.49
C LEU A 64 -8.41 -2.61 1.23
N LEU A 65 -7.15 -2.62 0.81
CA LEU A 65 -6.10 -1.78 1.37
C LEU A 65 -6.42 -0.28 1.19
N LEU A 66 -6.88 0.13 0.01
CA LEU A 66 -7.27 1.52 -0.26
C LEU A 66 -8.51 1.93 0.54
N THR A 67 -9.50 1.03 0.64
CA THR A 67 -10.71 1.26 1.44
C THR A 67 -10.38 1.40 2.91
N LEU A 68 -9.49 0.55 3.43
CA LEU A 68 -9.02 0.62 4.81
C LEU A 68 -8.24 1.92 5.05
N ALA A 69 -7.38 2.33 4.11
CA ALA A 69 -6.69 3.62 4.20
C ALA A 69 -7.67 4.78 4.29
N ALA A 70 -8.67 4.82 3.41
CA ALA A 70 -9.71 5.84 3.44
C ALA A 70 -10.49 5.85 4.76
N ALA A 71 -10.87 4.68 5.28
CA ALA A 71 -11.57 4.54 6.56
C ALA A 71 -10.75 5.05 7.76
N MET A 72 -9.42 5.00 7.64
CA MET A 72 -8.47 5.46 8.65
C MET A 72 -8.07 6.93 8.46
N GLY A 73 -8.69 7.64 7.50
CA GLY A 73 -8.34 9.02 7.15
C GLY A 73 -6.99 9.17 6.45
N LEU A 74 -6.39 8.06 6.00
CA LEU A 74 -5.13 8.05 5.26
C LEU A 74 -5.43 8.19 3.76
N ARG A 75 -4.73 9.11 3.10
CA ARG A 75 -4.87 9.32 1.65
C ARG A 75 -4.36 8.11 0.88
N ASP A 76 -4.97 7.80 -0.27
CA ASP A 76 -4.58 6.76 -1.22
C ASP A 76 -3.09 6.85 -1.64
N GLY A 77 -2.53 8.06 -1.62
CA GLY A 77 -1.14 8.35 -1.92
C GLY A 77 -0.13 7.62 -1.03
N ILE A 78 -0.53 7.19 0.18
CA ILE A 78 0.36 6.42 1.06
C ILE A 78 0.71 5.05 0.47
N LEU A 79 -0.17 4.47 -0.35
CA LEU A 79 0.01 3.15 -0.99
C LEU A 79 0.36 3.25 -2.47
N MET A 80 -0.18 4.23 -3.20
CA MET A 80 -0.21 4.23 -4.68
C MET A 80 0.61 5.31 -5.37
N GLN A 81 0.65 6.53 -4.84
CA GLN A 81 1.27 7.64 -5.57
C GLN A 81 2.79 7.56 -5.41
N PRO A 82 3.61 7.74 -6.46
CA PRO A 82 5.04 8.03 -6.25
C PRO A 82 5.12 9.11 -5.17
N GLU A 83 6.03 9.02 -4.20
CA GLU A 83 6.25 10.17 -3.33
C GLU A 83 6.47 11.31 -4.32
N ARG A 84 5.49 12.20 -4.44
CA ARG A 84 5.75 13.50 -5.02
C ARG A 84 6.70 14.05 -3.98
N ASP A 85 7.98 13.83 -4.24
CA ASP A 85 9.02 14.76 -3.88
C ASP A 85 8.49 16.10 -4.36
N LEU A 86 7.72 16.73 -3.47
CA LEU A 86 7.41 18.13 -3.59
C LEU A 86 8.78 18.72 -3.33
N PRO A 87 9.46 19.29 -4.34
CA PRO A 87 10.76 19.87 -4.10
C PRO A 87 10.57 20.86 -2.95
N ARG A 88 11.21 20.57 -1.80
CA ARG A 88 11.35 21.54 -0.71
C ARG A 88 12.24 22.66 -1.25
N GLY A 89 11.64 23.54 -2.04
CA GLY A 89 12.40 24.46 -2.90
C GLY A 89 11.58 25.21 -3.93
N ALA A 90 10.26 24.99 -4.04
CA ALA A 90 9.38 25.94 -4.74
C ALA A 90 9.18 27.22 -3.88
N SER A 91 10.28 27.90 -3.54
CA SER A 91 10.23 29.35 -3.37
C SER A 91 9.84 29.88 -4.74
N LEU A 92 8.59 30.34 -4.87
CA LEU A 92 8.30 31.39 -5.84
C LEU A 92 9.09 32.61 -5.37
N ASP A 93 10.35 32.66 -5.78
CA ASP A 93 11.04 33.92 -6.00
C ASP A 93 10.32 34.58 -7.17
N ARG A 94 9.28 35.35 -6.83
CA ARG A 94 8.72 36.36 -7.72
C ARG A 94 9.20 37.69 -7.14
N GLY A 95 10.48 37.95 -7.36
CA GLY A 95 11.10 39.26 -7.21
C GLY A 95 11.27 39.90 -8.59
N ASP A 96 10.79 41.14 -8.67
CA ASP A 96 10.87 42.13 -9.76
C ASP A 96 9.98 41.94 -11.01
#